data_AF-A0A4U1YWI6-F1
#
_entry.id   AF-A0A4U1YWI6-F1
#
_cell.length_a   1.000
_cell.length_b   1.000
_cell.length_c   1.000
_cell.angle_alpha   90.00
_cell.angle_beta   90.00
_cell.angle_gamma   90.00
#
_symmetry.space_group_name_H-M   'P 1'
#
loop_
_entity.id
_entity.type
_entity.pdbx_description
1 polymer ?
#
loop_
_entity_poly.entity_id
_entity_poly.type
_entity_poly.pdbx_seq_one_letter_code
_entity_poly.pdbx_strand_id
1 'polypeptide(L)'
;MSGHTFVISPMPKECVFSYIVRINMVLSPCKMPNIFGKHGCWAQSITLPHRYQEIFIKNNDSQVFSLLLESGVINLQQDILKNPVDYTRTIAHFLKGDRVQKCSSYQVKYCPKCIADFIRLYGFSYLKADWASWSSGDNCRLHREPFNIIDSGNKADALQSVQSVMIGKRSKFCKSLRDSTYYREVEVEDNYYRSEEPKQELPHLASCLKNKLKAWLLIDGHTFPQNMITAVRCANHSSLVYSMESHVFRDFVFKEAYFALHDSSYFRFHEFWKRYSELHTFYCGVIEKQGLKGVIAKLRGANCSKCRDVYCPANLTIIQPCRSFWFTFQGYKCSGEQIILDCLLRKHRSS
;
A
#
# COMPACT_ATOMS: atom_id res chain seq x y z
N MET A 1 0.71 37.73 9.88
CA MET A 1 -0.52 36.92 9.88
C MET A 1 -0.13 35.49 9.60
N SER A 2 -0.21 34.60 10.59
CA SER A 2 0.05 33.17 10.41
C SER A 2 -1.08 32.59 9.57
N GLY A 3 -0.85 32.43 8.26
CA GLY A 3 -1.79 31.76 7.38
C GLY A 3 -1.97 30.33 7.88
N HIS A 4 -3.12 30.05 8.52
CA HIS A 4 -3.51 28.69 8.86
C HIS A 4 -3.61 27.91 7.56
N THR A 5 -2.56 27.16 7.26
CA THR A 5 -2.53 26.31 6.07
C THR A 5 -3.54 25.21 6.33
N PHE A 6 -4.62 25.20 5.57
CA PHE A 6 -5.64 24.16 5.67
C PHE A 6 -5.02 22.82 5.23
N VAL A 7 -4.76 21.93 6.19
CA VAL A 7 -4.21 20.59 5.93
C VAL A 7 -5.32 19.57 6.12
N ILE A 8 -5.77 18.96 5.03
CA ILE A 8 -6.65 17.79 5.07
C ILE A 8 -5.75 16.57 5.28
N SER A 9 -5.80 15.95 6.45
CA SER A 9 -5.02 14.74 6.74
C SER A 9 -5.80 13.46 6.45
N PRO A 10 -5.12 12.38 6.02
CA PRO A 10 -5.75 11.07 5.84
C PRO A 10 -6.21 10.50 7.19
N MET A 11 -7.34 9.79 7.18
CA MET A 11 -7.87 9.12 8.39
C MET A 11 -7.34 7.69 8.53
N PRO A 12 -7.40 7.09 9.73
CA PRO A 12 -6.96 5.71 9.93
C PRO A 12 -7.71 4.74 9.02
N LYS A 13 -6.96 3.92 8.27
CA LYS A 13 -7.49 2.94 7.31
C LYS A 13 -8.35 3.56 6.20
N GLU A 14 -8.23 4.85 5.94
CA GLU A 14 -8.92 5.51 4.85
C GLU A 14 -8.40 5.01 3.50
N CYS A 15 -9.29 4.86 2.52
CA CYS A 15 -8.88 4.58 1.16
C CYS A 15 -8.38 5.87 0.46
N VAL A 16 -7.33 5.76 -0.36
CA VAL A 16 -6.78 6.89 -1.15
C VAL A 16 -7.84 7.58 -1.99
N PHE A 17 -8.83 6.85 -2.52
CA PHE A 17 -9.94 7.43 -3.26
C PHE A 17 -10.84 8.28 -2.38
N SER A 18 -11.19 7.80 -1.19
CA SER A 18 -11.95 8.57 -0.19
C SER A 18 -11.22 9.85 0.17
N TYR A 19 -9.91 9.75 0.41
CA TYR A 19 -9.10 10.91 0.74
C TYR A 19 -9.07 11.94 -0.40
N ILE A 20 -8.93 11.50 -1.65
CA ILE A 20 -9.05 12.37 -2.84
C ILE A 20 -10.46 12.99 -2.95
N VAL A 21 -11.53 12.25 -2.66
CA VAL A 21 -12.90 12.81 -2.63
C VAL A 21 -13.01 13.91 -1.58
N ARG A 22 -12.52 13.70 -0.36
CA ARG A 22 -12.55 14.72 0.71
C ARG A 22 -11.78 15.97 0.31
N ILE A 23 -10.58 15.80 -0.26
CA ILE A 23 -9.81 16.91 -0.82
C ILE A 23 -10.62 17.65 -1.88
N ASN A 24 -11.25 16.92 -2.80
CA ASN A 24 -12.06 17.51 -3.86
C ASN A 24 -13.29 18.25 -3.32
N MET A 25 -13.98 17.71 -2.32
CA MET A 25 -15.14 18.34 -1.67
C MET A 25 -14.80 19.70 -1.07
N VAL A 26 -13.57 19.87 -0.55
CA VAL A 26 -13.13 21.15 0.00
C VAL A 26 -12.62 22.09 -1.09
N LEU A 27 -11.71 21.63 -1.95
CA LEU A 27 -10.97 22.51 -2.86
C LEU A 27 -11.66 22.77 -4.19
N SER A 28 -12.53 21.87 -4.63
CA SER A 28 -13.18 21.93 -5.95
C SER A 28 -14.46 21.09 -6.00
N PRO A 29 -15.47 21.39 -5.16
CA PRO A 29 -16.67 20.55 -5.01
C PRO A 29 -17.41 20.28 -6.34
N CYS A 30 -17.31 21.19 -7.32
CA CYS A 30 -17.95 21.09 -8.62
C CYS A 30 -17.12 20.37 -9.70
N LYS A 31 -15.88 19.93 -9.41
CA LYS A 31 -15.02 19.25 -10.38
C LYS A 31 -15.01 17.75 -10.13
N MET A 32 -15.04 16.97 -11.21
CA MET A 32 -14.96 15.51 -11.15
C MET A 32 -13.51 15.06 -10.87
N PRO A 33 -13.23 14.37 -9.76
CA PRO A 33 -11.91 13.77 -9.54
C PRO A 33 -11.72 12.58 -10.48
N ASN A 34 -10.50 12.38 -10.98
CA ASN A 34 -10.16 11.26 -11.88
C ASN A 34 -9.96 9.94 -11.12
N ILE A 35 -11.00 9.55 -10.37
CA ILE A 35 -11.01 8.37 -9.49
C ILE A 35 -12.16 7.41 -9.78
N PHE A 36 -13.11 7.81 -10.63
CA PHE A 36 -14.22 6.97 -11.08
C PHE A 36 -13.98 6.50 -12.52
N GLY A 37 -14.20 5.20 -12.75
CA GLY A 37 -14.23 4.57 -14.07
C GLY A 37 -15.49 4.95 -14.85
N LYS A 38 -15.58 4.52 -16.12
CA LYS A 38 -16.72 4.86 -17.00
C LYS A 38 -18.08 4.43 -16.42
N HIS A 39 -18.10 3.34 -15.63
CA HIS A 39 -19.31 2.74 -15.06
C HIS A 39 -19.63 3.21 -13.62
N GLY A 40 -18.99 4.28 -13.13
CA GLY A 40 -19.22 4.78 -11.77
C GLY A 40 -18.57 3.96 -10.65
N CYS A 41 -17.76 2.96 -11.00
CA CYS A 41 -16.91 2.20 -10.09
C CYS A 41 -15.59 2.95 -9.79
N TRP A 42 -14.81 2.51 -8.80
CA TRP A 42 -13.44 2.97 -8.63
C TRP A 42 -12.61 2.71 -9.88
N ALA A 43 -11.83 3.71 -10.29
CA ALA A 43 -10.93 3.58 -11.41
C ALA A 43 -9.86 2.51 -11.13
N GLN A 44 -9.47 1.76 -12.17
CA GLN A 44 -8.40 0.76 -12.09
C GLN A 44 -7.01 1.41 -11.90
N SER A 45 -6.91 2.69 -12.24
CA SER A 45 -5.69 3.47 -12.12
C SER A 45 -6.00 4.85 -11.58
N ILE A 46 -5.06 5.42 -10.84
CA ILE A 46 -5.17 6.74 -10.23
C ILE A 46 -4.14 7.66 -10.87
N THR A 47 -4.54 8.91 -11.09
CA THR A 47 -3.68 10.01 -11.49
C THR A 47 -3.93 11.13 -10.50
N LEU A 48 -2.90 11.61 -9.81
CA LEU A 48 -3.01 12.68 -8.83
C LEU A 48 -2.94 14.05 -9.53
N PRO A 49 -4.05 14.81 -9.64
CA PRO A 49 -4.01 16.13 -10.26
C PRO A 49 -3.03 17.04 -9.53
N HIS A 50 -2.32 17.90 -10.28
CA HIS A 50 -1.29 18.81 -9.76
C HIS A 50 -1.70 19.51 -8.45
N ARG A 51 -2.90 20.07 -8.42
CA ARG A 51 -3.49 20.76 -7.25
C ARG A 51 -3.61 19.92 -5.97
N TYR A 52 -3.61 18.60 -6.05
CA TYR A 52 -3.66 17.72 -4.88
C TYR A 52 -2.26 17.24 -4.48
N GLN A 53 -1.28 17.32 -5.36
CA GLN A 53 0.08 16.83 -5.09
C GLN A 53 0.70 17.50 -3.86
N GLU A 54 0.53 18.81 -3.70
CA GLU A 54 1.03 19.55 -2.53
C GLU A 54 0.45 19.04 -1.20
N ILE A 55 -0.82 18.61 -1.19
CA ILE A 55 -1.47 18.10 0.01
C ILE A 55 -0.84 16.75 0.38
N PHE A 56 -0.62 15.90 -0.61
CA PHE A 56 0.04 14.61 -0.39
C PHE A 56 1.51 14.78 0.03
N ILE A 57 2.24 15.73 -0.54
CA ILE A 57 3.64 16.03 -0.19
C ILE A 57 3.77 16.60 1.23
N LYS A 58 2.72 17.25 1.77
CA LYS A 58 2.67 17.72 3.16
C LYS A 58 2.44 16.58 4.17
N ASN A 59 1.96 15.42 3.73
CA ASN A 59 1.93 14.22 4.58
C ASN A 59 3.34 13.62 4.66
N ASN A 60 3.65 12.89 5.72
CA ASN A 60 4.90 12.15 5.78
C ASN A 60 4.85 10.90 4.89
N ASP A 61 6.02 10.39 4.50
CA ASP A 61 6.10 9.21 3.62
C ASP A 61 5.38 7.98 4.20
N SER A 62 5.42 7.78 5.52
CA SER A 62 4.72 6.67 6.19
C SER A 62 3.21 6.74 6.01
N GLN A 63 2.61 7.93 6.10
CA GLN A 63 1.18 8.13 5.87
C GLN A 63 0.80 7.87 4.41
N VAL A 64 1.58 8.38 3.46
CA VAL A 64 1.33 8.15 2.02
C VAL A 64 1.50 6.67 1.68
N PHE A 65 2.54 6.03 2.20
CA PHE A 65 2.79 4.61 2.04
C PHE A 65 1.61 3.78 2.55
N SER A 66 1.18 3.96 3.81
CA SER A 66 0.06 3.22 4.38
C SER A 66 -1.22 3.42 3.58
N LEU A 67 -1.52 4.66 3.20
CA LEU A 67 -2.71 5.00 2.41
C LEU A 67 -2.73 4.27 1.05
N LEU A 68 -1.60 4.24 0.35
CA LEU A 68 -1.48 3.58 -0.95
C LEU A 68 -1.43 2.05 -0.84
N LEU A 69 -0.78 1.53 0.20
CA LEU A 69 -0.71 0.11 0.51
C LEU A 69 -2.11 -0.45 0.81
N GLU A 70 -2.80 0.15 1.79
CA GLU A 70 -4.12 -0.31 2.21
C GLU A 70 -5.15 -0.23 1.07
N SER A 71 -4.99 0.75 0.17
CA SER A 71 -5.86 0.91 -1.00
C SER A 71 -5.58 -0.08 -2.15
N GLY A 72 -4.53 -0.89 -2.03
CA GLY A 72 -4.09 -1.83 -3.05
C GLY A 72 -3.43 -1.16 -4.27
N VAL A 73 -2.86 0.02 -4.10
CA VAL A 73 -2.03 0.70 -5.12
C VAL A 73 -0.59 0.22 -5.04
N ILE A 74 -0.09 0.02 -3.82
CA ILE A 74 1.20 -0.63 -3.58
C ILE A 74 0.97 -2.13 -3.36
N ASN A 75 1.78 -2.94 -4.02
CA ASN A 75 1.94 -4.35 -3.69
C ASN A 75 3.34 -4.53 -3.08
N LEU A 76 3.41 -5.05 -1.85
CA LEU A 76 4.69 -5.31 -1.21
C LEU A 76 5.36 -6.51 -1.85
N GLN A 77 6.66 -6.39 -2.06
CA GLN A 77 7.45 -7.46 -2.63
C GLN A 77 7.64 -8.57 -1.60
N GLN A 78 6.91 -9.67 -1.73
CA GLN A 78 7.05 -10.85 -0.88
C GLN A 78 8.26 -11.74 -1.28
N ASP A 79 8.95 -11.37 -2.36
CA ASP A 79 10.14 -12.07 -2.80
C ASP A 79 11.40 -11.47 -2.15
N ILE A 80 11.94 -12.20 -1.17
CA ILE A 80 13.15 -11.85 -0.42
C ILE A 80 14.38 -11.58 -1.30
N LEU A 81 14.38 -12.06 -2.55
CA LEU A 81 15.48 -11.90 -3.50
C LEU A 81 15.32 -10.68 -4.40
N LYS A 82 14.12 -10.10 -4.44
CA LYS A 82 13.82 -8.90 -5.20
C LYS A 82 14.02 -7.66 -4.34
N ASN A 83 14.08 -6.51 -5.02
CA ASN A 83 14.30 -5.23 -4.38
C ASN A 83 13.13 -4.88 -3.43
N PRO A 84 13.35 -4.82 -2.11
CA PRO A 84 12.33 -4.43 -1.13
C PRO A 84 11.74 -3.04 -1.35
N VAL A 85 12.40 -2.15 -2.11
CA VAL A 85 11.92 -0.77 -2.27
C VAL A 85 11.19 -0.49 -3.57
N ASP A 86 10.83 -1.50 -4.36
CA ASP A 86 10.15 -1.27 -5.64
C ASP A 86 8.86 -0.42 -5.49
N TYR A 87 8.21 -0.48 -4.32
CA TYR A 87 7.04 0.35 -4.01
C TYR A 87 7.33 1.85 -3.98
N THR A 88 8.56 2.27 -3.68
CA THR A 88 8.94 3.68 -3.59
C THR A 88 8.84 4.37 -4.94
N ARG A 89 9.09 3.63 -6.03
CA ARG A 89 8.84 4.10 -7.40
C ARG A 89 7.35 4.36 -7.64
N THR A 90 6.47 3.49 -7.13
CA THR A 90 5.01 3.71 -7.21
C THR A 90 4.58 4.96 -6.44
N ILE A 91 5.12 5.18 -5.24
CA ILE A 91 4.90 6.41 -4.47
C ILE A 91 5.37 7.63 -5.26
N ALA A 92 6.58 7.60 -5.81
CA ALA A 92 7.15 8.71 -6.58
C ALA A 92 6.31 9.05 -7.83
N HIS A 93 5.90 8.03 -8.60
CA HIS A 93 5.00 8.22 -9.73
C HIS A 93 3.66 8.82 -9.29
N PHE A 94 3.04 8.27 -8.24
CA PHE A 94 1.79 8.79 -7.72
C PHE A 94 1.90 10.27 -7.29
N LEU A 95 2.94 10.64 -6.55
CA LEU A 95 3.18 12.01 -6.08
C LEU A 95 3.47 12.99 -7.22
N LYS A 96 4.10 12.53 -8.30
CA LYS A 96 4.29 13.32 -9.54
C LYS A 96 3.02 13.47 -10.38
N GLY A 97 1.96 12.75 -10.02
CA GLY A 97 0.73 12.71 -10.79
C GLY A 97 0.77 11.76 -11.98
N ASP A 98 1.78 10.88 -12.06
CA ASP A 98 1.80 9.83 -13.07
C ASP A 98 0.68 8.81 -12.79
N ARG A 99 0.29 8.09 -13.83
CA ARG A 99 -0.73 7.05 -13.74
C ARG A 99 -0.19 5.83 -13.00
N VAL A 100 -0.78 5.49 -11.86
CA VAL A 100 -0.48 4.26 -11.09
C VAL A 100 -1.64 3.28 -11.13
N GLN A 101 -1.36 1.98 -11.23
CA GLN A 101 -2.37 0.93 -11.28
C GLN A 101 -2.79 0.50 -9.87
N LYS A 102 -4.00 -0.04 -9.77
CA LYS A 102 -4.57 -0.57 -8.53
C LYS A 102 -5.00 -2.02 -8.70
N CYS A 103 -4.69 -2.84 -7.70
CA CYS A 103 -5.00 -4.26 -7.63
C CYS A 103 -6.12 -4.59 -6.63
N SER A 104 -7.11 -3.71 -6.45
CA SER A 104 -8.24 -3.90 -5.50
C SER A 104 -9.60 -3.76 -6.18
N SER A 105 -10.68 -4.13 -5.49
CA SER A 105 -12.04 -4.20 -6.04
C SER A 105 -12.46 -2.88 -6.67
N TYR A 106 -13.16 -2.95 -7.80
CA TYR A 106 -13.69 -1.77 -8.47
C TYR A 106 -14.96 -1.24 -7.78
N GLN A 107 -15.66 -2.06 -7.00
CA GLN A 107 -16.92 -1.66 -6.38
C GLN A 107 -16.71 -0.65 -5.26
N VAL A 108 -17.63 0.31 -5.18
CA VAL A 108 -17.66 1.29 -4.09
C VAL A 108 -18.57 0.74 -2.98
N LYS A 109 -17.98 0.04 -2.01
CA LYS A 109 -18.66 -0.50 -0.83
C LYS A 109 -18.60 0.48 0.35
N TYR A 110 -19.63 0.50 1.19
CA TYR A 110 -19.62 1.21 2.46
C TYR A 110 -20.55 0.59 3.50
N CYS A 111 -20.26 0.82 4.79
CA CYS A 111 -21.12 0.41 5.89
C CYS A 111 -21.89 1.63 6.45
N PRO A 112 -23.24 1.66 6.40
CA PRO A 112 -24.02 2.80 6.89
C PRO A 112 -23.76 3.14 8.36
N LYS A 113 -23.61 2.13 9.23
CA LYS A 113 -23.30 2.33 10.65
C LYS A 113 -21.91 2.93 10.85
N CYS A 114 -20.88 2.46 10.14
CA CYS A 114 -19.55 3.07 10.16
C CYS A 114 -19.59 4.54 9.73
N ILE A 115 -20.34 4.87 8.67
CA ILE A 115 -20.50 6.25 8.21
C ILE A 115 -21.11 7.13 9.31
N ALA A 116 -22.20 6.68 9.94
CA ALA A 116 -22.84 7.39 11.05
C ALA A 116 -21.88 7.56 12.24
N ASP A 117 -21.14 6.51 12.59
CA ASP A 117 -20.14 6.54 13.66
C ASP A 117 -19.02 7.53 13.38
N PHE A 118 -18.49 7.58 12.15
CA PHE A 118 -17.46 8.54 11.76
C PHE A 118 -17.97 9.97 11.80
N ILE A 119 -19.20 10.23 11.32
CA ILE A 119 -19.80 11.57 11.40
C ILE A 119 -19.95 11.99 12.87
N ARG A 120 -20.45 11.10 13.73
CA ARG A 120 -20.58 11.38 15.16
C ARG A 120 -19.24 11.67 15.83
N LEU A 121 -18.19 10.93 15.47
CA LEU A 121 -16.89 11.01 16.13
C LEU A 121 -15.99 12.13 15.59
N TYR A 122 -16.06 12.41 14.28
CA TYR A 122 -15.13 13.30 13.58
C TYR A 122 -15.81 14.50 12.92
N GLY A 123 -17.14 14.57 12.89
CA GLY A 123 -17.90 15.60 12.17
C GLY A 123 -17.98 15.38 10.65
N PHE A 124 -17.37 14.32 10.14
CA PHE A 124 -17.39 13.91 8.73
C PHE A 124 -17.16 12.41 8.63
N SER A 125 -17.44 11.80 7.46
CA SER A 125 -17.08 10.39 7.21
C SER A 125 -16.09 10.22 6.06
N TYR A 126 -15.60 9.00 5.96
CA TYR A 126 -14.68 8.54 4.93
C TYR A 126 -14.95 7.06 4.63
N LEU A 127 -14.47 6.58 3.48
CA LEU A 127 -14.54 5.18 3.09
C LEU A 127 -13.24 4.47 3.45
N LYS A 128 -13.35 3.31 4.12
CA LYS A 128 -12.17 2.53 4.50
C LYS A 128 -11.60 1.74 3.34
N ALA A 129 -10.30 1.54 3.36
CA ALA A 129 -9.56 0.81 2.35
C ALA A 129 -9.91 -0.69 2.32
N ASP A 130 -10.15 -1.28 3.49
CA ASP A 130 -10.55 -2.68 3.60
C ASP A 130 -11.90 -2.98 2.95
N TRP A 131 -12.77 -1.98 2.73
CA TRP A 131 -14.04 -2.14 1.99
C TRP A 131 -13.82 -2.25 0.47
N ALA A 132 -12.70 -1.75 -0.03
CA ALA A 132 -12.32 -1.85 -1.43
C ALA A 132 -11.42 -3.06 -1.72
N SER A 133 -11.09 -3.88 -0.72
CA SER A 133 -10.28 -5.08 -0.91
C SER A 133 -11.08 -6.21 -1.59
N TRP A 134 -10.45 -7.01 -2.45
CA TRP A 134 -11.04 -8.25 -2.97
C TRP A 134 -11.29 -9.27 -1.87
N SER A 135 -10.47 -9.24 -0.80
CA SER A 135 -10.68 -10.05 0.39
C SER A 135 -11.71 -9.46 1.35
N SER A 136 -12.29 -8.30 1.03
CA SER A 136 -13.43 -7.80 1.78
C SER A 136 -14.61 -8.72 1.50
N GLY A 137 -15.10 -9.38 2.55
CA GLY A 137 -16.34 -10.13 2.44
C GLY A 137 -17.50 -9.19 2.14
N ASP A 138 -18.71 -9.73 2.15
CA ASP A 138 -19.90 -8.91 1.89
C ASP A 138 -20.39 -8.17 3.14
N ASN A 139 -19.78 -8.41 4.30
CA ASN A 139 -20.15 -7.84 5.59
C ASN A 139 -19.06 -6.94 6.17
N CYS A 140 -19.51 -5.86 6.83
CA CYS A 140 -18.66 -4.99 7.62
C CYS A 140 -18.13 -5.74 8.85
N ARG A 141 -16.79 -5.73 9.04
CA ARG A 141 -16.13 -6.43 10.15
C ARG A 141 -16.51 -5.89 11.53
N LEU A 142 -16.86 -4.60 11.63
CA LEU A 142 -17.20 -3.96 12.90
C LEU A 142 -18.66 -4.17 13.27
N HIS A 143 -19.58 -3.92 12.34
CA HIS A 143 -21.01 -3.97 12.60
C HIS A 143 -21.67 -5.30 12.22
N ARG A 144 -20.92 -6.21 11.57
CA ARG A 144 -21.38 -7.52 11.09
C ARG A 144 -22.61 -7.46 10.19
N GLU A 145 -22.73 -6.38 9.44
CA GLU A 145 -23.85 -6.14 8.54
C GLU A 145 -23.39 -6.07 7.07
N PRO A 146 -24.25 -6.44 6.12
CA PRO A 146 -23.95 -6.32 4.69
C PRO A 146 -23.52 -4.91 4.32
N PHE A 147 -22.49 -4.81 3.48
CA PHE A 147 -22.13 -3.54 2.87
C PHE A 147 -23.24 -3.07 1.92
N ASN A 148 -23.36 -1.76 1.81
CA ASN A 148 -24.06 -1.15 0.69
C ASN A 148 -23.06 -0.91 -0.45
N ILE A 149 -23.52 -1.06 -1.68
CA ILE A 149 -22.78 -0.77 -2.90
C ILE A 149 -23.40 0.43 -3.60
N ILE A 150 -22.56 1.33 -4.11
CA ILE A 150 -22.97 2.38 -5.04
C ILE A 150 -22.88 1.86 -6.47
N ASP A 151 -24.03 1.74 -7.13
CA ASP A 151 -24.19 1.24 -8.49
C ASP A 151 -24.93 2.28 -9.34
N SER A 152 -24.16 3.21 -9.90
CA SER A 152 -24.66 4.43 -10.54
C SER A 152 -24.50 4.44 -12.07
N GLY A 153 -23.79 3.46 -12.64
CA GLY A 153 -23.60 3.31 -14.09
C GLY A 153 -22.74 4.39 -14.78
N ASN A 154 -22.48 5.53 -14.15
CA ASN A 154 -21.66 6.62 -14.71
C ASN A 154 -20.88 7.41 -13.62
N LYS A 155 -19.92 8.22 -14.05
CA LYS A 155 -19.02 8.97 -13.15
C LYS A 155 -19.73 10.05 -12.32
N ALA A 156 -20.67 10.79 -12.93
CA ALA A 156 -21.32 11.92 -12.29
C ALA A 156 -22.18 11.46 -11.11
N ASP A 157 -23.01 10.45 -11.37
CA ASP A 157 -23.90 9.86 -10.37
C ASP A 157 -23.10 9.12 -9.28
N ALA A 158 -21.96 8.52 -9.62
CA ALA A 158 -21.05 7.93 -8.63
C ALA A 158 -20.51 8.96 -7.64
N LEU A 159 -19.97 10.07 -8.16
CA LEU A 159 -19.45 11.15 -7.32
C LEU A 159 -20.56 11.70 -6.40
N GLN A 160 -21.73 12.01 -6.96
CA GLN A 160 -22.86 12.53 -6.18
C GLN A 160 -23.31 11.53 -5.10
N SER A 161 -23.32 10.24 -5.43
CA SER A 161 -23.69 9.19 -4.47
C SER A 161 -22.67 9.05 -3.36
N VAL A 162 -21.37 9.04 -3.69
CA VAL A 162 -20.29 9.00 -2.70
C VAL A 162 -20.34 10.22 -1.79
N GLN A 163 -20.52 11.42 -2.35
CA GLN A 163 -20.66 12.65 -1.57
C GLN A 163 -21.88 12.60 -0.64
N SER A 164 -23.02 12.09 -1.13
CA SER A 164 -24.23 11.90 -0.32
C SER A 164 -23.98 10.94 0.83
N VAL A 165 -23.37 9.79 0.55
CA VAL A 165 -22.99 8.81 1.58
C VAL A 165 -22.06 9.44 2.61
N MET A 166 -21.08 10.22 2.16
CA MET A 166 -20.10 10.82 3.07
C MET A 166 -20.68 11.88 4.02
N ILE A 167 -21.84 12.44 3.69
CA ILE A 167 -22.61 13.33 4.58
C ILE A 167 -23.75 12.60 5.32
N GLY A 168 -23.75 11.26 5.29
CA GLY A 168 -24.73 10.42 6.02
C GLY A 168 -26.07 10.24 5.31
N LYS A 169 -26.19 10.63 4.04
CA LYS A 169 -27.41 10.47 3.24
C LYS A 169 -27.34 9.26 2.32
N ARG A 170 -28.44 8.50 2.22
CA ARG A 170 -28.55 7.40 1.25
C ARG A 170 -28.84 7.96 -0.14
N SER A 171 -28.06 7.54 -1.14
CA SER A 171 -28.34 7.82 -2.55
C SER A 171 -29.31 6.79 -3.13
N LYS A 172 -30.08 7.17 -4.16
CA LYS A 172 -30.94 6.25 -4.93
C LYS A 172 -30.15 5.14 -5.64
N PHE A 173 -28.87 5.36 -5.87
CA PHE A 173 -27.95 4.38 -6.49
C PHE A 173 -27.32 3.42 -5.48
N CYS A 174 -27.67 3.51 -4.18
CA CYS A 174 -27.17 2.62 -3.14
C CYS A 174 -28.05 1.39 -2.97
N LYS A 175 -27.49 0.21 -3.25
CA LYS A 175 -28.13 -1.10 -3.03
C LYS A 175 -27.48 -1.80 -1.84
N SER A 176 -28.27 -2.48 -1.01
CA SER A 176 -27.70 -3.35 0.03
C SER A 176 -27.21 -4.63 -0.62
N LEU A 177 -26.05 -5.15 -0.21
CA LEU A 177 -25.65 -6.49 -0.60
C LEU A 177 -26.62 -7.56 -0.11
N ARG A 178 -27.34 -7.31 0.98
CA ARG A 178 -28.41 -8.19 1.46
C ARG A 178 -29.46 -8.49 0.38
N ASP A 179 -29.71 -7.52 -0.51
CA ASP A 179 -30.73 -7.62 -1.55
C ASP A 179 -30.20 -8.34 -2.82
N SER A 180 -28.93 -8.77 -2.82
CA SER A 180 -28.31 -9.50 -3.93
C SER A 180 -28.72 -10.97 -3.93
N THR A 181 -29.04 -11.51 -5.10
CA THR A 181 -29.39 -12.94 -5.28
C THR A 181 -28.27 -13.90 -4.90
N TYR A 182 -27.03 -13.42 -4.86
CA TYR A 182 -25.84 -14.21 -4.54
C TYR A 182 -25.35 -13.99 -3.11
N TYR A 183 -26.03 -13.14 -2.32
CA TYR A 183 -25.63 -12.89 -0.95
C TYR A 183 -25.88 -14.14 -0.10
N ARG A 184 -24.83 -14.57 0.59
CA ARG A 184 -24.93 -15.57 1.64
C ARG A 184 -24.64 -14.88 2.96
N GLU A 185 -25.60 -14.96 3.88
CA GLU A 185 -25.35 -14.65 5.28
C GLU A 185 -24.27 -15.62 5.75
N VAL A 186 -23.07 -15.10 6.01
CA VAL A 186 -21.99 -15.90 6.58
C VAL A 186 -22.37 -16.18 8.02
N GLU A 187 -22.69 -17.43 8.33
CA GLU A 187 -22.96 -17.88 9.70
C GLU A 187 -21.74 -17.60 10.59
N VAL A 188 -22.03 -17.26 11.85
CA VAL A 188 -21.13 -16.60 12.82
C VAL A 188 -19.87 -17.40 13.16
N GLU A 189 -19.75 -18.66 12.70
CA GLU A 189 -18.67 -19.57 13.05
C GLU A 189 -17.53 -19.68 12.03
N ASP A 190 -17.65 -19.05 10.85
CA ASP A 190 -16.58 -19.08 9.88
C ASP A 190 -15.49 -18.04 10.22
N ASN A 191 -14.59 -18.48 11.11
CA ASN A 191 -13.17 -18.08 11.22
C ASN A 191 -12.39 -18.28 9.89
N TYR A 192 -13.07 -18.27 8.74
CA TYR A 192 -12.51 -18.46 7.41
C TYR A 192 -11.68 -17.25 6.95
N TYR A 193 -11.84 -16.10 7.59
CA TYR A 193 -10.79 -15.10 7.66
C TYR A 193 -9.79 -15.48 8.73
N ARG A 194 -9.10 -16.62 8.55
CA ARG A 194 -7.82 -16.83 9.22
C ARG A 194 -7.04 -15.55 9.00
N SER A 195 -6.73 -14.85 10.08
CA SER A 195 -5.40 -14.28 10.18
C SER A 195 -4.49 -15.44 9.80
N GLU A 196 -3.97 -15.46 8.57
CA GLU A 196 -2.73 -16.19 8.36
C GLU A 196 -1.86 -15.69 9.49
N GLU A 197 -1.52 -16.58 10.44
CA GLU A 197 -0.53 -16.27 11.45
C GLU A 197 0.60 -15.58 10.71
N PRO A 198 1.05 -14.40 11.15
CA PRO A 198 1.99 -13.61 10.38
C PRO A 198 3.16 -14.52 10.07
N LYS A 199 3.23 -15.01 8.82
CA LYS A 199 4.36 -15.83 8.37
C LYS A 199 5.56 -14.99 8.72
N GLN A 200 6.47 -15.54 9.52
CA GLN A 200 7.62 -14.81 10.00
C GLN A 200 8.30 -14.16 8.80
N GLU A 201 8.16 -12.84 8.68
CA GLU A 201 8.66 -12.12 7.51
C GLU A 201 10.18 -12.12 7.61
N LEU A 202 10.81 -13.03 6.88
CA LEU A 202 12.26 -13.08 6.80
C LEU A 202 12.77 -11.84 6.05
N PRO A 203 13.91 -11.27 6.47
CA PRO A 203 14.44 -10.07 5.82
C PRO A 203 14.84 -10.36 4.37
N HIS A 204 14.69 -9.36 3.50
CA HIS A 204 15.24 -9.43 2.15
C HIS A 204 16.76 -9.62 2.20
N LEU A 205 17.31 -10.38 1.25
CA LEU A 205 18.73 -10.66 1.18
C LEU A 205 19.44 -9.67 0.26
N ALA A 206 20.48 -9.01 0.77
CA ALA A 206 21.42 -8.27 -0.07
C ALA A 206 22.23 -9.26 -0.92
N SER A 207 22.60 -8.85 -2.14
CA SER A 207 23.29 -9.70 -3.11
C SER A 207 24.61 -10.29 -2.59
N CYS A 208 25.33 -9.55 -1.74
CA CYS A 208 26.55 -10.04 -1.10
C CYS A 208 26.30 -11.24 -0.18
N LEU A 209 25.22 -11.23 0.61
CA LEU A 209 24.86 -12.35 1.47
C LEU A 209 24.25 -13.49 0.66
N LYS A 210 23.39 -13.17 -0.32
CA LYS A 210 22.84 -14.15 -1.27
C LYS A 210 23.95 -14.98 -1.91
N ASN A 211 24.96 -14.34 -2.48
CA ASN A 211 26.07 -15.03 -3.15
C ASN A 211 26.91 -15.85 -2.17
N LYS A 212 27.17 -15.31 -0.96
CA LYS A 212 27.91 -16.05 0.08
C LYS A 212 27.14 -17.29 0.54
N LEU A 213 25.82 -17.18 0.72
CA LEU A 213 24.97 -18.29 1.12
C LEU A 213 24.88 -19.34 0.00
N LYS A 214 24.72 -18.93 -1.26
CA LYS A 214 24.76 -19.86 -2.41
C LYS A 214 26.08 -20.63 -2.45
N ALA A 215 27.22 -19.95 -2.29
CA ALA A 215 28.52 -20.60 -2.24
C ALA A 215 28.66 -21.56 -1.04
N TRP A 216 28.12 -21.19 0.12
CA TRP A 216 28.11 -22.04 1.31
C TRP A 216 27.28 -23.31 1.10
N LEU A 217 26.11 -23.21 0.47
CA LEU A 217 25.26 -24.37 0.15
C LEU A 217 25.94 -25.41 -0.73
N LEU A 218 26.96 -25.01 -1.49
CA LEU A 218 27.73 -25.87 -2.40
C LEU A 218 28.99 -26.45 -1.75
N ILE A 219 29.26 -26.17 -0.46
CA ILE A 219 30.42 -26.76 0.24
C ILE A 219 30.12 -28.22 0.56
N ASP A 220 31.10 -29.09 0.31
CA ASP A 220 30.97 -30.52 0.63
C ASP A 220 30.74 -30.78 2.12
N GLY A 221 30.03 -31.88 2.39
CA GLY A 221 29.81 -32.39 3.74
C GLY A 221 28.61 -31.79 4.47
N HIS A 222 27.71 -31.09 3.79
CA HIS A 222 26.40 -30.75 4.33
C HIS A 222 25.49 -31.98 4.41
N THR A 223 24.89 -32.25 5.56
CA THR A 223 23.70 -33.10 5.67
C THR A 223 22.49 -32.18 5.86
N PHE A 224 21.81 -31.85 4.76
CA PHE A 224 20.67 -30.93 4.80
C PHE A 224 19.45 -31.55 5.50
N PRO A 225 18.65 -30.75 6.23
CA PRO A 225 17.49 -31.26 6.94
C PRO A 225 16.37 -31.69 5.98
N GLN A 226 15.56 -32.67 6.40
CA GLN A 226 14.51 -33.24 5.54
C GLN A 226 13.45 -32.21 5.12
N ASN A 227 13.13 -31.24 5.99
CA ASN A 227 12.18 -30.17 5.67
C ASN A 227 12.63 -29.34 4.44
N MET A 228 13.94 -29.12 4.29
CA MET A 228 14.51 -28.43 3.14
C MET A 228 14.40 -29.25 1.86
N ILE A 229 14.69 -30.56 1.93
CA ILE A 229 14.53 -31.48 0.78
C ILE A 229 13.08 -31.46 0.30
N THR A 230 12.12 -31.54 1.24
CA THR A 230 10.69 -31.49 0.96
C THR A 230 10.25 -30.14 0.38
N ALA A 231 10.69 -29.02 0.97
CA ALA A 231 10.36 -27.67 0.50
C ALA A 231 10.81 -27.42 -0.94
N VAL A 232 12.01 -27.92 -1.28
CA VAL A 232 12.59 -27.83 -2.63
C VAL A 232 12.04 -28.90 -3.59
N ARG A 233 11.17 -29.81 -3.11
CA ARG A 233 10.57 -30.90 -3.88
C ARG A 233 11.60 -31.87 -4.49
N CYS A 234 12.69 -32.12 -3.77
CA CYS A 234 13.68 -33.13 -4.14
C CYS A 234 13.33 -34.49 -3.53
N ALA A 235 13.70 -35.58 -4.21
CA ALA A 235 13.43 -36.93 -3.72
C ALA A 235 14.31 -37.30 -2.50
N ASN A 236 15.56 -36.84 -2.49
CA ASN A 236 16.53 -37.14 -1.45
C ASN A 236 17.66 -36.08 -1.44
N HIS A 237 18.60 -36.25 -0.50
CA HIS A 237 19.74 -35.35 -0.33
C HIS A 237 20.62 -35.26 -1.59
N SER A 238 20.95 -36.39 -2.22
CA SER A 238 21.77 -36.40 -3.44
C SER A 238 21.10 -35.63 -4.59
N SER A 239 19.77 -35.73 -4.71
CA SER A 239 18.99 -34.97 -5.70
C SER A 239 19.03 -33.47 -5.42
N LEU A 240 19.01 -33.07 -4.14
CA LEU A 240 19.12 -31.67 -3.74
C LEU A 240 20.50 -31.10 -4.08
N VAL A 241 21.57 -31.82 -3.75
CA VAL A 241 22.96 -31.40 -4.06
C VAL A 241 23.14 -31.25 -5.57
N TYR A 242 22.72 -32.24 -6.35
CA TYR A 242 22.76 -32.17 -7.81
C TYR A 242 21.96 -30.98 -8.37
N SER A 243 20.79 -30.71 -7.81
CA SER A 243 19.96 -29.54 -8.18
C SER A 243 20.67 -28.22 -7.88
N MET A 244 21.37 -28.13 -6.74
CA MET A 244 22.17 -26.96 -6.34
C MET A 244 23.36 -26.70 -7.27
N GLU A 245 24.06 -27.75 -7.68
CA GLU A 245 25.21 -27.66 -8.58
C GLU A 245 24.81 -27.31 -10.02
N SER A 246 23.60 -27.70 -10.43
CA SER A 246 23.10 -27.41 -11.75
C SER A 246 22.79 -25.91 -11.94
N HIS A 247 22.84 -25.43 -13.18
CA HIS A 247 22.30 -24.11 -13.56
C HIS A 247 20.78 -23.95 -13.25
N VAL A 248 20.11 -25.03 -12.83
CA VAL A 248 18.71 -25.08 -12.42
C VAL A 248 18.52 -24.65 -10.96
N PHE A 249 19.58 -24.32 -10.21
CA PHE A 249 19.47 -23.63 -8.91
C PHE A 249 19.00 -22.17 -9.08
N ARG A 250 17.77 -22.06 -9.58
CA ARG A 250 17.02 -20.85 -9.85
C ARG A 250 16.64 -20.21 -8.53
N ASP A 251 16.36 -18.92 -8.60
CA ASP A 251 16.00 -18.11 -7.45
C ASP A 251 14.79 -18.66 -6.67
N PHE A 252 13.86 -19.37 -7.33
CA PHE A 252 12.78 -20.10 -6.65
C PHE A 252 13.29 -21.19 -5.69
N VAL A 253 14.17 -22.07 -6.17
CA VAL A 253 14.72 -23.17 -5.36
C VAL A 253 15.52 -22.63 -4.18
N PHE A 254 16.34 -21.60 -4.43
CA PHE A 254 17.09 -20.93 -3.38
C PHE A 254 16.19 -20.29 -2.32
N LYS A 255 15.06 -19.70 -2.73
CA LYS A 255 14.08 -19.10 -1.82
C LYS A 255 13.47 -20.16 -0.89
N GLU A 256 12.96 -21.26 -1.43
CA GLU A 256 12.38 -22.35 -0.64
C GLU A 256 13.40 -22.97 0.33
N ALA A 257 14.62 -23.18 -0.16
CA ALA A 257 15.76 -23.62 0.65
C ALA A 257 16.04 -22.66 1.82
N TYR A 258 16.05 -21.35 1.56
CA TYR A 258 16.31 -20.33 2.58
C TYR A 258 15.24 -20.31 3.68
N PHE A 259 13.96 -20.36 3.33
CA PHE A 259 12.87 -20.44 4.31
C PHE A 259 12.98 -21.71 5.15
N ALA A 260 13.14 -22.87 4.51
CA ALA A 260 13.24 -24.14 5.22
C ALA A 260 14.45 -24.22 6.16
N LEU A 261 15.56 -23.57 5.81
CA LEU A 261 16.75 -23.49 6.67
C LEU A 261 16.50 -22.64 7.92
N HIS A 262 15.83 -21.50 7.77
CA HIS A 262 15.45 -20.65 8.91
C HIS A 262 14.47 -21.35 9.85
N ASP A 263 13.55 -22.16 9.32
CA ASP A 263 12.57 -22.93 10.09
C ASP A 263 13.16 -24.24 10.66
N SER A 264 14.40 -24.58 10.32
CA SER A 264 15.07 -25.80 10.78
C SER A 264 15.91 -25.59 12.03
N SER A 265 16.23 -26.67 12.74
CA SER A 265 17.27 -26.70 13.78
C SER A 265 18.69 -26.93 13.23
N TYR A 266 18.92 -26.70 11.93
CA TYR A 266 20.19 -27.05 11.28
C TYR A 266 21.34 -26.19 11.77
N PHE A 267 22.13 -26.75 12.70
CA PHE A 267 23.19 -26.03 13.42
C PHE A 267 24.18 -25.29 12.51
N ARG A 268 24.64 -25.96 11.43
CA ARG A 268 25.61 -25.34 10.50
C ARG A 268 25.06 -24.09 9.82
N PHE A 269 23.76 -24.07 9.49
CA PHE A 269 23.14 -22.88 8.92
C PHE A 269 23.08 -21.74 9.95
N HIS A 270 22.66 -22.03 11.19
CA HIS A 270 22.60 -21.02 12.24
C HIS A 270 23.98 -20.47 12.61
N GLU A 271 25.03 -21.31 12.59
CA GLU A 271 26.41 -20.88 12.74
C GLU A 271 26.85 -19.97 11.58
N PHE A 272 26.57 -20.37 10.34
CA PHE A 272 26.81 -19.55 9.15
C PHE A 272 26.10 -18.19 9.28
N TRP A 273 24.81 -18.21 9.60
CA TRP A 273 23.99 -17.01 9.71
C TRP A 273 24.52 -16.08 10.80
N LYS A 274 24.79 -16.59 11.99
CA LYS A 274 25.36 -15.82 13.11
C LYS A 274 26.71 -15.19 12.75
N ARG A 275 27.56 -15.93 12.02
CA ARG A 275 28.92 -15.49 11.66
C ARG A 275 28.94 -14.47 10.52
N TYR A 276 28.14 -14.69 9.48
CA TYR A 276 28.25 -13.96 8.23
C TYR A 276 27.12 -12.97 7.95
N SER A 277 25.96 -13.10 8.62
CA SER A 277 24.87 -12.14 8.43
C SER A 277 24.95 -10.98 9.42
N GLU A 278 24.45 -9.83 8.97
CA GLU A 278 24.06 -8.70 9.82
C GLU A 278 22.81 -8.04 9.24
N LEU A 279 21.92 -7.56 10.12
CA LEU A 279 20.77 -6.77 9.71
C LEU A 279 21.22 -5.33 9.45
N HIS A 280 20.77 -4.79 8.32
CA HIS A 280 21.07 -3.43 7.91
C HIS A 280 19.77 -2.67 7.69
N THR A 281 19.62 -1.57 8.42
CA THR A 281 18.53 -0.62 8.21
C THR A 281 18.91 0.34 7.10
N PHE A 282 18.03 0.48 6.12
CA PHE A 282 18.19 1.46 5.04
C PHE A 282 17.00 2.43 5.04
N TYR A 283 17.21 3.61 4.47
CA TYR A 283 16.21 4.66 4.35
C TYR A 283 15.78 4.82 2.89
N CYS A 284 14.48 4.95 2.65
CA CYS A 284 13.90 4.90 1.31
C CYS A 284 12.67 5.79 1.13
N GLY A 285 12.54 6.86 1.92
CA GLY A 285 11.44 7.81 1.73
C GLY A 285 11.60 8.62 0.43
N VAL A 286 10.46 9.02 -0.14
CA VAL A 286 10.31 9.73 -1.41
C VAL A 286 10.13 11.24 -1.20
N ILE A 287 9.42 11.63 -0.14
CA ILE A 287 9.23 13.03 0.27
C ILE A 287 10.46 13.46 1.08
N GLU A 288 10.77 12.70 2.13
CA GLU A 288 11.95 12.86 2.96
C GLU A 288 12.76 11.58 2.93
N LYS A 289 14.08 11.66 2.71
CA LYS A 289 14.93 10.46 2.59
C LYS A 289 14.72 9.48 3.76
N GLN A 290 14.56 10.00 4.98
CA GLN A 290 14.38 9.21 6.21
C GLN A 290 12.91 8.87 6.54
N GLY A 291 11.94 9.30 5.73
CA GLY A 291 10.51 9.14 6.00
C GLY A 291 10.00 7.69 5.96
N LEU A 292 10.76 6.79 5.31
CA LEU A 292 10.57 5.35 5.34
C LEU A 292 11.89 4.65 5.65
N LYS A 293 11.79 3.55 6.39
CA LYS A 293 12.91 2.65 6.71
C LYS A 293 12.52 1.21 6.40
N GLY A 294 13.49 0.45 5.92
CA GLY A 294 13.36 -1.00 5.74
C GLY A 294 14.57 -1.72 6.33
N VAL A 295 14.46 -3.04 6.43
CA VAL A 295 15.53 -3.90 6.94
C VAL A 295 15.85 -4.97 5.92
N ILE A 296 17.14 -5.19 5.68
CA ILE A 296 17.65 -6.30 4.88
C ILE A 296 18.72 -7.05 5.68
N ALA A 297 18.96 -8.30 5.33
CA ALA A 297 20.12 -9.03 5.80
C ALA A 297 21.25 -8.91 4.76
N LYS A 298 22.45 -8.54 5.21
CA LYS A 298 23.64 -8.39 4.37
C LYS A 298 24.83 -9.15 4.94
N LEU A 299 25.87 -9.28 4.13
CA LEU A 299 27.13 -9.89 4.55
C LEU A 299 27.83 -8.96 5.54
N ARG A 300 28.25 -9.51 6.68
CA ARG A 300 28.97 -8.80 7.74
C ARG A 300 30.24 -8.15 7.20
N GLY A 301 30.40 -6.86 7.46
CA GLY A 301 31.55 -6.08 6.99
C GLY A 301 31.51 -5.71 5.49
N ALA A 302 30.49 -6.13 4.73
CA ALA A 302 30.37 -5.72 3.33
C ALA A 302 30.05 -4.23 3.22
N ASN A 303 30.80 -3.54 2.36
CA ASN A 303 30.58 -2.12 2.07
C ASN A 303 29.55 -1.96 0.94
N CYS A 304 28.29 -1.76 1.32
CA CYS A 304 27.19 -1.68 0.38
C CYS A 304 27.17 -0.42 -0.48
N SER A 305 27.82 0.68 -0.06
CA SER A 305 27.92 1.89 -0.88
C SER A 305 28.87 1.73 -2.08
N LYS A 306 29.71 0.70 -2.07
CA LYS A 306 30.58 0.31 -3.18
C LYS A 306 30.06 -0.89 -3.95
N CYS A 307 28.83 -1.35 -3.64
CA CYS A 307 28.24 -2.47 -4.35
C CYS A 307 27.98 -2.06 -5.80
N ARG A 308 28.42 -2.89 -6.77
CA ARG A 308 28.15 -2.65 -8.19
C ARG A 308 26.82 -3.22 -8.66
N ASP A 309 26.14 -3.97 -7.80
CA ASP A 309 24.82 -4.48 -8.11
C ASP A 309 23.79 -3.36 -7.97
N VAL A 310 23.26 -2.94 -9.12
CA VAL A 310 22.26 -1.87 -9.27
C VAL A 310 20.95 -2.22 -8.57
N TYR A 311 20.69 -3.52 -8.37
CA TYR A 311 19.48 -4.02 -7.71
C TYR A 311 19.70 -4.34 -6.23
N CYS A 312 20.90 -4.10 -5.70
CA CYS A 312 21.17 -4.34 -4.29
C CYS A 312 20.41 -3.33 -3.42
N PRO A 313 19.47 -3.77 -2.55
CA PRO A 313 18.73 -2.86 -1.70
C PRO A 313 19.58 -2.14 -0.67
N ALA A 314 20.79 -2.62 -0.41
CA ALA A 314 21.75 -1.95 0.45
C ALA A 314 22.46 -0.78 -0.26
N ASN A 315 22.39 -0.72 -1.59
CA ASN A 315 23.04 0.28 -2.44
C ASN A 315 22.04 1.30 -3.00
N LEU A 316 20.90 1.50 -2.33
CA LEU A 316 19.90 2.46 -2.77
C LEU A 316 20.44 3.87 -2.60
N THR A 317 21.21 4.28 -3.59
CA THR A 317 21.51 5.66 -3.93
C THR A 317 20.18 6.28 -4.35
N ILE A 318 19.41 6.67 -3.34
CA ILE A 318 18.60 7.88 -3.28
C ILE A 318 17.75 8.06 -4.54
N ILE A 319 16.50 7.59 -4.48
CA ILE A 319 15.44 8.32 -5.20
C ILE A 319 15.61 9.77 -4.77
N GLN A 320 15.93 10.65 -5.71
CA GLN A 320 16.05 12.06 -5.41
C GLN A 320 14.72 12.50 -4.80
N PRO A 321 14.70 13.01 -3.55
CA PRO A 321 13.46 13.41 -2.93
C PRO A 321 12.79 14.45 -3.83
N CYS A 322 11.46 14.41 -3.93
CA CYS A 322 10.68 15.33 -4.77
C CYS A 322 10.91 16.82 -4.42
N ARG A 323 11.63 17.13 -3.33
CA ARG A 323 12.01 18.49 -2.93
C ARG A 323 12.79 19.29 -3.99
N SER A 324 13.38 18.67 -5.01
CA SER A 324 14.04 19.39 -6.10
C SER A 324 13.10 20.11 -7.09
N PHE A 325 11.77 19.93 -7.00
CA PHE A 325 10.78 20.58 -7.88
C PHE A 325 10.13 21.85 -7.30
N TRP A 326 10.64 22.40 -6.20
CA TRP A 326 9.97 23.42 -5.36
C TRP A 326 10.11 24.89 -5.80
N PHE A 327 9.89 25.24 -7.07
CA PHE A 327 10.01 26.65 -7.49
C PHE A 327 8.76 27.36 -8.03
N THR A 328 7.55 26.81 -7.94
CA THR A 328 6.38 27.46 -8.56
C THR A 328 5.11 27.57 -7.72
N PHE A 329 5.14 27.74 -6.39
CA PHE A 329 3.91 28.07 -5.66
C PHE A 329 4.10 29.14 -4.56
N GLN A 330 4.04 30.40 -4.98
CA GLN A 330 3.57 31.50 -4.14
C GLN A 330 2.17 31.90 -4.62
N GLY A 331 1.16 31.82 -3.75
CA GLY A 331 -0.11 32.54 -3.98
C GLY A 331 -1.44 31.77 -3.91
N TYR A 332 -1.49 30.52 -3.45
CA TYR A 332 -2.81 29.85 -3.29
C TYR A 332 -3.60 30.46 -2.12
N LYS A 333 -4.61 31.28 -2.43
CA LYS A 333 -5.66 31.67 -1.49
C LYS A 333 -6.81 30.67 -1.58
N CYS A 334 -7.27 30.18 -0.43
CA CYS A 334 -8.37 29.22 -0.35
C CYS A 334 -9.67 29.84 -0.87
N SER A 335 -10.43 29.12 -1.70
CA SER A 335 -11.73 29.56 -2.22
C SER A 335 -12.75 29.89 -1.12
N GLY A 336 -12.57 29.36 0.09
CA GLY A 336 -13.37 29.71 1.27
C GLY A 336 -13.21 31.17 1.72
N GLU A 337 -12.06 31.80 1.46
CA GLU A 337 -11.86 33.24 1.74
C GLU A 337 -12.52 34.13 0.67
N GLN A 338 -12.62 33.65 -0.58
CA GLN A 338 -13.32 34.36 -1.66
C GLN A 338 -14.85 34.30 -1.52
N ILE A 339 -15.41 33.19 -1.03
CA ILE A 339 -16.87 33.06 -0.83
C ILE A 339 -17.38 34.05 0.24
N ILE A 340 -16.57 34.37 1.26
CA ILE A 340 -16.94 35.36 2.28
C ILE A 340 -16.93 36.78 1.67
N LEU A 341 -15.97 37.11 0.80
CA LEU A 341 -15.94 38.41 0.11
C LEU A 341 -17.09 38.57 -0.91
N ASP A 342 -17.38 37.54 -1.69
CA ASP A 342 -18.43 37.61 -2.72
C ASP A 342 -19.85 37.65 -2.13
N CYS A 343 -20.06 37.00 -0.96
CA CYS A 343 -21.32 37.13 -0.22
C CYS A 343 -21.49 38.50 0.45
N LEU A 344 -20.41 39.14 0.91
CA LEU A 344 -20.46 40.49 1.49
C LEU A 344 -20.65 41.58 0.42
N LEU A 345 -20.04 41.42 -0.75
CA LEU A 345 -20.19 42.38 -1.87
C LEU A 345 -21.58 42.32 -2.53
N ARG A 346 -22.30 41.19 -2.45
CA ARG A 346 -23.69 41.09 -2.92
C ARG A 346 -24.71 41.74 -1.99
N LYS A 347 -24.41 41.92 -0.70
CA LYS A 347 -25.29 42.65 0.24
C LYS A 347 -25.22 44.18 0.11
N HIS A 348 -24.19 44.72 -0.53
CA HIS A 348 -24.01 46.17 -0.73
C HIS A 348 -24.43 46.69 -2.12
N ARG A 349 -24.98 45.82 -2.99
CA ARG A 349 -25.51 46.21 -4.30
C ARG A 349 -27.03 46.14 -4.41
N SER A 350 -27.72 45.94 -3.29
CA SER A 350 -29.18 45.91 -3.21
C SER A 350 -29.63 46.77 -2.02
N SER A 351 -29.24 48.04 -2.07
CA SER A 351 -29.75 49.16 -1.28
C SER A 351 -29.77 50.39 -2.15
#